data_AF-A0A812H6W5-F1
#
_entry.id   AF-A0A812H6W5-F1
#
_cell.length_a   1.000
_cell.length_b   1.000
_cell.length_c   1.000
_cell.angle_alpha   90.00
_cell.angle_beta   90.00
_cell.angle_gamma   90.00
#
_symmetry.space_group_name_H-M   'P 1'
#
loop_
_entity.id
_entity.type
_entity.pdbx_description
1 polymer ?
#
loop_
_entity_poly.entity_id
_entity_poly.type
_entity_poly.pdbx_seq_one_letter_code
_entity_poly.pdbx_strand_id
1 'polypeptide(L)'
;MATDCERPPDWAAAGCLDNFRQYRDITNREVERVRRNLNGLSDDDKASLIRKPEEQVKAMEEAVAATLQLVEKLETLLRKESQTAEKGARGSGVNIPVGTKPVQTLLQTLVREWAAEGLQERKACFDKLLGALDSHLTKAGRVLVPACSLGRLAFEVSCRGHSVEACESRLLQWFGMELLRQNGQAEVLRPQPFALNTCNRLKFSDNHRVTAMPDVTIEEGRLPRQHFGEFITLYDRSDAKESFDCLLTSYALDLSPNVFRFVRTAAHVVRPGGVWANFGPLAYDTDHDEAAGHGLELSWEDGLWRGCWLQSIVSHWHSPQKAREERNIR
;
A
#
# COMPACT_ATOMS: atom_id res chain seq x y z
N MET A 1 -14.65 -26.74 -1.88
CA MET A 1 -14.08 -26.33 -3.19
C MET A 1 -13.80 -24.84 -3.09
N ALA A 2 -12.60 -24.45 -2.66
CA ALA A 2 -12.17 -23.06 -2.74
C ALA A 2 -11.81 -22.82 -4.21
N THR A 3 -12.79 -22.30 -4.95
CA THR A 3 -12.65 -21.85 -6.33
C THR A 3 -11.50 -20.86 -6.41
N ASP A 4 -10.66 -21.04 -7.42
CA ASP A 4 -9.44 -20.31 -7.75
C ASP A 4 -9.25 -18.96 -7.03
N CYS A 5 -8.10 -18.78 -6.37
CA CYS A 5 -7.59 -17.43 -6.08
C CYS A 5 -7.57 -16.67 -7.41
N GLU A 6 -8.54 -15.79 -7.63
CA GLU A 6 -8.60 -14.96 -8.83
C GLU A 6 -7.33 -14.12 -8.85
N ARG A 7 -6.38 -14.52 -9.69
CA ARG A 7 -5.20 -13.74 -10.01
C ARG A 7 -5.65 -12.55 -10.85
N PRO A 8 -4.84 -11.47 -10.92
CA PRO A 8 -5.13 -10.43 -11.89
C PRO A 8 -5.26 -11.02 -13.29
N PRO A 9 -6.21 -10.55 -14.11
CA PRO A 9 -6.31 -11.00 -15.50
C PRO A 9 -4.98 -10.75 -16.22
N ASP A 10 -4.47 -11.75 -16.96
CA ASP A 10 -3.14 -11.69 -17.55
C ASP A 10 -2.94 -10.48 -18.50
N TRP A 11 -4.01 -9.97 -19.11
CA TRP A 11 -3.97 -8.77 -19.96
C TRP A 11 -3.72 -7.47 -19.20
N ALA A 12 -4.06 -7.41 -17.91
CA ALA A 12 -4.00 -6.19 -17.12
C ALA A 12 -2.54 -5.75 -16.88
N ALA A 13 -1.60 -6.69 -16.89
CA ALA A 13 -0.17 -6.42 -16.69
C ALA A 13 0.41 -5.48 -17.76
N ALA A 14 -0.11 -5.48 -18.99
CA ALA A 14 0.36 -4.61 -20.07
C ALA A 14 0.18 -3.11 -19.75
N GLY A 15 -0.94 -2.73 -19.11
CA GLY A 15 -1.20 -1.33 -18.75
C GLY A 15 -0.28 -0.81 -17.64
N CYS A 16 0.23 -1.69 -16.78
CA CYS A 16 1.22 -1.31 -15.76
C CYS A 16 2.63 -1.08 -16.33
N LEU A 17 2.98 -1.68 -17.47
CA LEU A 17 4.29 -1.49 -18.09
C LEU A 17 4.51 -0.04 -18.53
N ASP A 18 3.45 0.64 -18.97
CA ASP A 18 3.51 2.06 -19.34
C ASP A 18 3.78 2.96 -18.12
N ASN A 19 3.31 2.59 -16.92
CA ASN A 19 3.63 3.33 -15.69
C ASN A 19 5.12 3.25 -15.35
N PHE A 20 5.74 2.09 -15.51
CA PHE A 20 7.18 1.93 -15.30
C PHE A 20 8.01 2.71 -16.32
N ARG A 21 7.60 2.68 -17.60
CA ARG A 21 8.21 3.50 -18.65
C ARG A 21 8.15 4.99 -18.31
N GLN A 22 6.96 5.49 -17.97
CA GLN A 22 6.77 6.91 -17.61
C GLN A 22 7.56 7.29 -16.36
N TYR A 23 7.61 6.42 -15.35
CA TYR A 23 8.43 6.63 -14.15
C TYR A 23 9.93 6.73 -14.49
N ARG A 24 10.44 5.86 -15.38
CA ARG A 24 11.82 5.94 -15.86
C ARG A 24 12.10 7.24 -16.61
N ASP A 25 11.20 7.65 -17.49
CA ASP A 25 11.36 8.90 -18.24
C ASP A 25 11.39 10.12 -17.31
N ILE A 26 10.50 10.17 -16.31
CA ILE A 26 10.42 11.29 -15.37
C ILE A 26 11.60 11.29 -14.39
N THR A 27 12.02 10.14 -13.86
CA THR A 27 13.20 10.05 -12.99
C THR A 27 14.45 10.58 -13.71
N ASN A 28 14.68 10.18 -14.96
CA ASN A 28 15.80 10.68 -15.76
C ASN A 28 15.70 12.19 -16.03
N ARG A 29 14.51 12.70 -16.38
CA ARG A 29 14.30 14.14 -16.57
C ARG A 29 14.58 14.94 -15.29
N GLU A 30 14.23 14.41 -14.13
CA GLU A 30 14.50 15.06 -12.84
C GLU A 30 15.99 15.13 -12.53
N VAL A 31 16.77 14.08 -12.85
CA VAL A 31 18.24 14.15 -12.76
C VAL A 31 18.79 15.24 -13.67
N GLU A 32 18.35 15.31 -14.92
CA GLU A 32 18.77 16.35 -15.87
C GLU A 32 18.37 17.76 -15.43
N ARG A 33 17.19 17.90 -14.82
CA ARG A 33 16.73 19.18 -14.25
C ARG A 33 17.65 19.60 -13.12
N VAL A 34 17.96 18.72 -12.18
CA VAL A 34 18.87 19.01 -11.05
C VAL A 34 20.26 19.37 -11.57
N ARG A 35 20.80 18.61 -12.54
CA ARG A 35 22.08 18.91 -13.19
C ARG A 35 22.11 20.29 -13.82
N ARG A 36 21.11 20.63 -14.65
CA ARG A 36 21.03 21.95 -15.29
C ARG A 36 20.95 23.07 -14.25
N ASN A 37 20.14 22.89 -13.21
CA ASN A 37 19.99 23.90 -12.16
C ASN A 37 21.29 24.15 -11.40
N LEU A 38 22.03 23.10 -11.04
CA LEU A 38 23.31 23.25 -10.33
C LEU A 38 24.42 23.83 -11.24
N ASN A 39 24.46 23.42 -12.50
CA ASN A 39 25.45 23.92 -13.45
C ASN A 39 25.19 25.37 -13.87
N GLY A 40 23.93 25.81 -13.84
CA GLY A 40 23.50 27.17 -14.15
C GLY A 40 23.79 28.20 -13.04
N LEU A 41 24.26 27.76 -11.87
CA LEU A 41 24.72 28.66 -10.81
C LEU A 41 25.96 29.47 -11.24
N SER A 42 26.12 30.66 -10.66
CA SER A 42 27.35 31.44 -10.80
C SER A 42 28.54 30.71 -10.18
N ASP A 43 29.78 31.08 -10.53
CA ASP A 43 30.97 30.45 -9.96
C ASP A 43 31.10 30.72 -8.45
N ASP A 44 30.68 31.91 -7.99
CA ASP A 44 30.66 32.28 -6.57
C ASP A 44 29.62 31.44 -5.79
N ASP A 45 28.45 31.21 -6.36
CA ASP A 45 27.42 30.34 -5.75
C ASP A 45 27.90 28.89 -5.69
N LYS A 46 28.53 28.39 -6.77
CA LYS A 46 29.12 27.04 -6.80
C LYS A 46 30.20 26.87 -5.74
N ALA A 47 31.05 27.88 -5.55
CA ALA A 47 32.09 27.88 -4.52
C ALA A 47 31.51 27.90 -3.10
N SER A 48 30.30 28.44 -2.92
CA SER A 48 29.59 28.49 -1.64
C SER A 48 28.89 27.17 -1.26
N LEU A 49 28.74 26.24 -2.20
CA LEU A 49 28.14 24.94 -1.94
C LEU A 49 29.07 24.05 -1.10
N ILE A 50 28.52 23.36 -0.11
CA ILE A 50 29.25 22.35 0.68
C ILE A 50 29.75 21.20 -0.22
N ARG A 51 29.02 20.87 -1.28
CA ARG A 51 29.35 19.80 -2.24
C ARG A 51 29.31 20.35 -3.65
N LYS A 52 30.23 19.88 -4.48
CA LYS A 52 30.28 20.30 -5.88
C LYS A 52 29.05 19.82 -6.65
N PRO A 53 28.56 20.57 -7.66
CA PRO A 53 27.47 20.14 -8.52
C PRO A 53 27.57 18.69 -9.01
N GLU A 54 28.76 18.26 -9.45
CA GLU A 54 28.99 16.93 -10.02
C GLU A 54 28.80 15.82 -8.98
N GLU A 55 29.21 16.05 -7.73
CA GLU A 55 29.03 15.11 -6.63
C GLU A 55 27.54 14.96 -6.27
N GLN A 56 26.81 16.09 -6.28
CA GLN A 56 25.39 16.09 -5.96
C GLN A 56 24.56 15.35 -7.02
N VAL A 57 24.87 15.61 -8.30
CA VAL A 57 24.23 14.93 -9.44
C VAL A 57 24.54 13.44 -9.43
N LYS A 58 25.81 13.07 -9.23
CA LYS A 58 26.23 11.66 -9.20
C LYS A 58 25.50 10.87 -8.12
N ALA A 59 25.36 11.43 -6.91
CA ALA A 59 24.63 10.77 -5.84
C ALA A 59 23.15 10.53 -6.19
N MET A 60 22.51 11.48 -6.89
CA MET A 60 21.14 11.33 -7.37
C MET A 60 21.03 10.27 -8.46
N GLU A 61 21.99 10.23 -9.40
CA GLU A 61 22.06 9.19 -10.45
C GLU A 61 22.18 7.79 -9.85
N GLU A 62 23.07 7.60 -8.89
CA GLU A 62 23.25 6.33 -8.20
C GLU A 62 21.97 5.91 -7.46
N ALA A 63 21.30 6.86 -6.80
CA ALA A 63 20.04 6.60 -6.10
C ALA A 63 18.87 6.26 -7.04
N VAL A 64 18.77 6.95 -8.17
CA VAL A 64 17.80 6.63 -9.22
C VAL A 64 18.09 5.26 -9.81
N ALA A 65 19.35 4.94 -10.12
CA ALA A 65 19.76 3.65 -10.66
C ALA A 65 19.40 2.49 -9.72
N ALA A 66 19.70 2.60 -8.42
CA ALA A 66 19.34 1.58 -7.43
C ALA A 66 17.82 1.35 -7.36
N THR A 67 17.03 2.41 -7.47
CA THR A 67 15.56 2.31 -7.48
C THR A 67 15.03 1.70 -8.79
N LEU A 68 15.64 2.04 -9.93
CA LEU A 68 15.25 1.48 -11.22
C LEU A 68 15.58 -0.03 -11.33
N GLN A 69 16.61 -0.52 -10.64
CA GLN A 69 16.85 -1.98 -10.54
C GLN A 69 15.70 -2.73 -9.87
N LEU A 70 15.05 -2.13 -8.85
CA LEU A 70 13.84 -2.70 -8.24
C LEU A 70 12.66 -2.67 -9.22
N VAL A 71 12.49 -1.55 -9.93
CA VAL A 71 11.46 -1.40 -10.98
C VAL A 71 11.64 -2.45 -12.08
N GLU A 72 12.88 -2.74 -12.49
CA GLU A 72 13.18 -3.77 -13.50
C GLU A 72 12.82 -5.18 -13.04
N LYS A 73 13.01 -5.50 -11.75
CA LYS A 73 12.55 -6.78 -11.18
C LYS A 73 11.02 -6.90 -11.26
N LEU A 74 10.29 -5.83 -10.95
CA LEU A 74 8.83 -5.78 -11.09
C LEU A 74 8.40 -5.90 -12.55
N GLU A 75 9.00 -5.12 -13.46
CA GLU A 75 8.74 -5.22 -14.90
C GLU A 75 8.93 -6.64 -15.42
N THR A 76 10.02 -7.32 -14.99
CA THR A 76 10.30 -8.71 -15.37
C THR A 76 9.21 -9.65 -14.89
N LEU A 77 8.74 -9.47 -13.65
CA LEU A 77 7.64 -10.25 -13.07
C LEU A 77 6.35 -10.03 -13.86
N LEU A 78 5.96 -8.78 -14.13
CA LEU A 78 4.77 -8.47 -14.93
C LEU A 78 4.85 -9.02 -16.36
N ARG A 79 6.02 -8.98 -17.00
CA ARG A 79 6.22 -9.52 -18.36
C ARG A 79 6.05 -11.03 -18.39
N LYS A 80 6.55 -11.76 -17.39
CA LYS A 80 6.36 -13.20 -17.29
C LYS A 80 4.87 -13.56 -17.21
N GLU A 81 4.12 -12.85 -16.36
CA GLU A 81 2.67 -13.03 -16.23
C GLU A 81 1.90 -12.59 -17.48
N SER A 82 2.36 -11.56 -18.18
CA SER A 82 1.74 -11.13 -19.47
C SER A 82 1.95 -12.16 -20.59
N GLN A 83 3.04 -12.93 -20.55
CA GLN A 83 3.37 -13.94 -21.57
C GLN A 83 2.56 -15.21 -21.42
N THR A 84 2.09 -15.50 -20.20
CA THR A 84 1.15 -16.59 -19.93
C THR A 84 -0.28 -16.26 -20.35
N ALA A 85 -0.56 -14.99 -20.68
CA ALA A 85 -1.87 -14.53 -21.18
C ALA A 85 -2.28 -15.18 -22.49
N GLU A 86 -3.49 -15.73 -22.55
CA GLU A 86 -4.10 -16.13 -23.82
C GLU A 86 -4.34 -14.90 -24.72
N LYS A 87 -3.88 -14.97 -25.98
CA LYS A 87 -4.06 -13.90 -26.97
C LYS A 87 -5.56 -13.72 -27.26
N GLY A 88 -6.16 -12.66 -26.72
CA GLY A 88 -7.55 -12.28 -27.01
C GLY A 88 -8.38 -11.85 -25.80
N ALA A 89 -7.88 -12.07 -24.57
CA ALA A 89 -8.55 -11.61 -23.37
C ALA A 89 -8.47 -10.07 -23.27
N ARG A 90 -9.55 -9.37 -23.66
CA ARG A 90 -9.80 -7.98 -23.27
C ARG A 90 -11.01 -7.97 -22.37
N GLY A 91 -10.79 -7.77 -21.08
CA GLY A 91 -11.87 -7.55 -20.12
C GLY A 91 -12.14 -6.06 -19.97
N SER A 92 -13.41 -5.67 -19.90
CA SER A 92 -13.81 -4.40 -19.32
C SER A 92 -13.77 -4.53 -17.78
N GLY A 93 -13.23 -3.53 -17.07
CA GLY A 93 -13.47 -3.39 -15.61
C GLY A 93 -12.24 -3.20 -14.71
N VAL A 94 -11.00 -3.48 -15.15
CA VAL A 94 -9.81 -3.11 -14.37
C VAL A 94 -9.35 -1.73 -14.79
N ASN A 95 -9.58 -0.72 -13.94
CA ASN A 95 -9.03 0.61 -14.15
C ASN A 95 -7.54 0.58 -13.75
N ILE A 96 -6.65 0.87 -14.71
CA ILE A 96 -5.21 0.96 -14.47
C ILE A 96 -4.85 2.44 -14.46
N PRO A 97 -4.58 3.04 -13.29
CA PRO A 97 -4.15 4.43 -13.23
C PRO A 97 -2.88 4.62 -14.06
N VAL A 98 -2.85 5.69 -14.87
CA VAL A 98 -1.73 6.00 -15.75
C VAL A 98 -0.86 7.11 -15.13
N GLY A 99 0.45 6.96 -15.20
CA GLY A 99 1.41 7.99 -14.80
C GLY A 99 2.48 7.49 -13.84
N THR A 100 3.10 8.43 -13.12
CA THR A 100 4.17 8.12 -12.16
C THR A 100 3.68 7.87 -10.76
N LYS A 101 2.54 8.46 -10.38
CA LYS A 101 1.92 8.32 -9.06
C LYS A 101 1.76 6.84 -8.65
N PRO A 102 1.33 5.91 -9.52
CA PRO A 102 1.19 4.50 -9.14
C PRO A 102 2.50 3.84 -8.70
N VAL A 103 3.61 4.12 -9.40
CA VAL A 103 4.94 3.59 -9.05
C VAL A 103 5.47 4.24 -7.77
N GLN A 104 5.27 5.55 -7.61
CA GLN A 104 5.63 6.27 -6.38
C GLN A 104 4.86 5.73 -5.17
N THR A 105 3.55 5.51 -5.31
CA THR A 105 2.72 4.91 -4.26
C THR A 105 3.22 3.52 -3.90
N LEU A 106 3.53 2.66 -4.90
CA LEU A 106 4.11 1.34 -4.63
C LEU A 106 5.42 1.43 -3.83
N LEU A 107 6.34 2.31 -4.24
CA LEU A 107 7.62 2.51 -3.53
C LEU A 107 7.40 2.98 -2.09
N GLN A 108 6.46 3.90 -1.86
CA GLN A 108 6.12 4.37 -0.52
C GLN A 108 5.47 3.28 0.33
N THR A 109 4.56 2.48 -0.24
CA THR A 109 3.93 1.34 0.44
C THR A 109 4.97 0.28 0.81
N LEU A 110 5.95 0.02 -0.06
CA LEU A 110 7.08 -0.88 0.25
C LEU A 110 7.86 -0.41 1.47
N VAL A 111 8.15 0.89 1.59
CA VAL A 111 8.82 1.44 2.77
C VAL A 111 7.96 1.30 4.03
N ARG A 112 6.69 1.74 3.96
CA ARG A 112 5.75 1.66 5.09
C ARG A 112 5.62 0.22 5.59
N GLU A 113 5.38 -0.72 4.69
CA GLU A 113 4.98 -2.08 5.05
C GLU A 113 6.15 -3.03 5.29
N TRP A 114 7.29 -2.83 4.62
CA TRP A 114 8.36 -3.84 4.57
C TRP A 114 9.76 -3.30 4.79
N ALA A 115 9.95 -2.01 5.09
CA ALA A 115 11.23 -1.51 5.57
C ALA A 115 11.20 -1.23 7.08
N ALA A 116 12.37 -1.25 7.71
CA ALA A 116 12.51 -0.90 9.12
C ALA A 116 12.08 0.55 9.40
N GLU A 117 12.28 1.46 8.44
CA GLU A 117 11.83 2.86 8.50
C GLU A 117 10.31 2.99 8.71
N GLY A 118 9.53 2.05 8.16
CA GLY A 118 8.06 2.05 8.30
C GLY A 118 7.57 1.54 9.66
N LEU A 119 8.44 1.04 10.54
CA LEU A 119 8.04 0.38 11.79
C LEU A 119 7.16 1.26 12.69
N GLN A 120 7.51 2.53 12.85
CA GLN A 120 6.75 3.43 13.72
C GLN A 120 5.34 3.67 13.19
N GLU A 121 5.20 3.82 11.88
CA GLU A 121 3.91 3.99 11.21
C GLU A 121 3.06 2.72 11.30
N ARG A 122 3.68 1.55 11.12
CA ARG A 122 3.01 0.26 11.34
C ARG A 122 2.55 0.11 12.78
N LYS A 123 3.39 0.40 13.78
CA LYS A 123 2.98 0.30 15.20
C LYS A 123 1.79 1.19 15.52
N ALA A 124 1.78 2.42 15.01
CA ALA A 124 0.66 3.35 15.25
C ALA A 124 -0.68 2.82 14.71
N CYS A 125 -0.66 2.01 13.65
CA CYS A 125 -1.83 1.46 12.97
C CYS A 125 -2.09 -0.01 13.32
N PHE A 126 -1.17 -0.90 12.96
CA PHE A 126 -1.31 -2.36 13.06
C PHE A 126 -1.39 -2.84 14.49
N ASP A 127 -0.66 -2.25 15.46
CA ASP A 127 -0.74 -2.72 16.85
C ASP A 127 -2.15 -2.57 17.43
N LYS A 128 -2.91 -1.56 16.98
CA LYS A 128 -4.32 -1.38 17.40
C LYS A 128 -5.23 -2.44 16.81
N LEU A 129 -5.04 -2.75 15.51
CA LEU A 129 -5.81 -3.78 14.81
C LEU A 129 -5.49 -5.17 15.35
N LEU A 130 -4.21 -5.49 15.53
CA LEU A 130 -3.73 -6.75 16.07
C LEU A 130 -4.09 -6.88 17.55
N GLY A 131 -4.05 -5.81 18.33
CA GLY A 131 -4.53 -5.82 19.72
C GLY A 131 -6.04 -6.12 19.82
N ALA A 132 -6.85 -5.61 18.90
CA ALA A 132 -8.27 -5.94 18.83
C ALA A 132 -8.51 -7.42 18.44
N LEU A 133 -7.73 -7.93 17.48
CA LEU A 133 -7.70 -9.34 17.11
C LEU A 133 -7.36 -10.23 18.31
N ASP A 134 -6.22 -9.97 18.96
CA ASP A 134 -5.68 -10.77 20.07
C ASP A 134 -6.61 -10.74 21.29
N SER A 135 -7.29 -9.61 21.53
CA SER A 135 -8.26 -9.48 22.62
C SER A 135 -9.54 -10.28 22.36
N HIS A 136 -9.91 -10.47 21.09
CA HIS A 136 -11.16 -11.12 20.71
C HIS A 136 -10.99 -12.62 20.44
N LEU A 137 -9.90 -13.01 19.79
CA LEU A 137 -9.62 -14.39 19.40
C LEU A 137 -8.61 -15.03 20.35
N THR A 138 -9.10 -15.79 21.32
CA THR A 138 -8.26 -16.57 22.26
C THR A 138 -7.68 -17.85 21.65
N LYS A 139 -8.09 -18.19 20.43
CA LYS A 139 -7.65 -19.36 19.66
C LYS A 139 -7.51 -18.95 18.18
N ALA A 140 -6.87 -19.81 17.39
CA ALA A 140 -6.82 -19.66 15.94
C ALA A 140 -8.24 -19.50 15.37
N GLY A 141 -8.38 -18.57 14.43
CA GLY A 141 -9.65 -18.21 13.79
C GLY A 141 -9.40 -17.76 12.35
N ARG A 142 -10.47 -17.46 11.62
CA ARG A 142 -10.45 -17.02 10.22
C ARG A 142 -10.59 -15.50 10.15
N VAL A 143 -9.57 -14.84 9.59
CA VAL A 143 -9.45 -13.39 9.51
C VAL A 143 -9.48 -12.94 8.06
N LEU A 144 -10.26 -11.91 7.77
CA LEU A 144 -10.27 -11.26 6.46
C LEU A 144 -9.57 -9.89 6.55
N VAL A 145 -8.69 -9.62 5.59
CA VAL A 145 -7.97 -8.35 5.46
C VAL A 145 -8.25 -7.73 4.07
N PRO A 146 -9.28 -6.89 3.93
CA PRO A 146 -9.59 -6.21 2.68
C PRO A 146 -8.57 -5.11 2.35
N ALA A 147 -8.39 -4.82 1.05
CA ALA A 147 -7.48 -3.76 0.56
C ALA A 147 -6.09 -3.83 1.22
N CYS A 148 -5.57 -5.05 1.28
CA CYS A 148 -4.42 -5.41 2.10
C CYS A 148 -3.07 -4.89 1.59
N SER A 149 -3.03 -4.11 0.50
CA SER A 149 -1.81 -3.50 -0.04
C SER A 149 -0.72 -4.55 -0.30
N LEU A 150 0.45 -4.44 0.32
CA LEU A 150 1.55 -5.41 0.15
C LEU A 150 1.49 -6.57 1.14
N GLY A 151 0.39 -6.68 1.89
CA GLY A 151 0.06 -7.83 2.71
C GLY A 151 0.78 -7.89 4.06
N ARG A 152 1.44 -6.83 4.52
CA ARG A 152 2.16 -6.87 5.82
C ARG A 152 1.21 -7.16 6.98
N LEU A 153 0.03 -6.53 7.04
CA LEU A 153 -0.94 -6.82 8.09
C LEU A 153 -1.41 -8.28 8.03
N ALA A 154 -1.71 -8.79 6.84
CA ALA A 154 -2.11 -10.19 6.63
C ALA A 154 -1.00 -11.18 7.05
N PHE A 155 0.27 -10.86 6.77
CA PHE A 155 1.44 -11.60 7.24
C PHE A 155 1.54 -11.62 8.77
N GLU A 156 1.38 -10.47 9.44
CA GLU A 156 1.42 -10.37 10.91
C GLU A 156 0.30 -11.21 11.58
N VAL A 157 -0.89 -11.25 10.97
CA VAL A 157 -2.01 -12.09 11.42
C VAL A 157 -1.70 -13.58 11.22
N SER A 158 -1.11 -13.95 10.08
CA SER A 158 -0.69 -15.32 9.77
C SER A 158 0.42 -15.82 10.73
N CYS A 159 1.37 -14.95 11.10
CA CYS A 159 2.39 -15.24 12.10
C CYS A 159 1.82 -15.52 13.50
N ARG A 160 0.63 -15.00 13.81
CA ARG A 160 -0.11 -15.29 15.06
C ARG A 160 -0.89 -16.61 15.01
N GLY A 161 -0.84 -17.34 13.90
CA GLY A 161 -1.45 -18.67 13.76
C GLY A 161 -2.92 -18.65 13.34
N HIS A 162 -3.43 -17.53 12.85
CA HIS A 162 -4.78 -17.46 12.28
C HIS A 162 -4.79 -17.86 10.79
N SER A 163 -5.92 -18.37 10.33
CA SER A 163 -6.18 -18.53 8.89
C SER A 163 -6.53 -17.16 8.31
N VAL A 164 -5.87 -16.77 7.23
CA VAL A 164 -6.02 -15.42 6.67
C VAL A 164 -6.47 -15.48 5.23
N GLU A 165 -7.52 -14.73 4.92
CA GLU A 165 -7.84 -14.31 3.56
C GLU A 165 -7.60 -12.81 3.43
N ALA A 166 -7.18 -12.39 2.26
CA ALA A 166 -6.88 -11.00 1.98
C ALA A 166 -7.17 -10.69 0.52
N CYS A 167 -7.54 -9.45 0.21
CA CYS A 167 -7.80 -9.01 -1.17
C CYS A 167 -7.20 -7.65 -1.48
N GLU A 168 -6.84 -7.44 -2.74
CA GLU A 168 -6.29 -6.18 -3.25
C GLU A 168 -6.67 -6.03 -4.73
N SER A 169 -7.12 -4.85 -5.12
CA SER A 169 -7.58 -4.55 -6.48
C SER A 169 -6.56 -3.74 -7.30
N ARG A 170 -5.60 -3.08 -6.65
CA ARG A 170 -4.55 -2.30 -7.32
C ARG A 170 -3.44 -3.22 -7.78
N LEU A 171 -3.33 -3.32 -9.10
CA LEU A 171 -2.44 -4.25 -9.78
C LEU A 171 -0.97 -4.14 -9.36
N LEU A 172 -0.43 -2.92 -9.23
CA LEU A 172 0.95 -2.71 -8.80
C LEU A 172 1.21 -3.14 -7.36
N GLN A 173 0.23 -3.00 -6.46
CA GLN A 173 0.37 -3.46 -5.07
C GLN A 173 0.36 -5.00 -5.02
N TRP A 174 -0.57 -5.63 -5.75
CA TRP A 174 -0.61 -7.09 -5.87
C TRP A 174 0.72 -7.65 -6.39
N PHE A 175 1.28 -7.06 -7.46
CA PHE A 175 2.60 -7.48 -7.97
C PHE A 175 3.77 -7.13 -7.05
N GLY A 176 3.67 -6.03 -6.30
CA GLY A 176 4.62 -5.69 -5.23
C GLY A 176 4.70 -6.79 -4.16
N MET A 177 3.56 -7.36 -3.79
CA MET A 177 3.53 -8.50 -2.88
C MET A 177 4.19 -9.76 -3.51
N GLU A 178 3.93 -10.05 -4.78
CA GLU A 178 4.56 -11.19 -5.46
C GLU A 178 6.09 -11.01 -5.55
N LEU A 179 6.56 -9.78 -5.76
CA LEU A 179 7.99 -9.46 -5.69
C LEU A 179 8.56 -9.80 -4.31
N LEU A 180 7.90 -9.40 -3.22
CA LEU A 180 8.32 -9.70 -1.86
C LEU A 180 8.33 -11.20 -1.59
N ARG A 181 7.32 -11.93 -2.09
CA ARG A 181 7.25 -13.40 -1.98
C ARG A 181 8.44 -14.09 -2.65
N GLN A 182 8.84 -13.62 -3.84
CA GLN A 182 10.02 -14.14 -4.55
C GLN A 182 11.36 -13.70 -3.93
N ASN A 183 11.34 -12.71 -3.04
CA ASN A 183 12.53 -12.11 -2.42
C ASN A 183 12.34 -12.04 -0.90
N GLY A 184 11.86 -13.13 -0.29
CA GLY A 184 11.45 -13.17 1.11
C GLY A 184 12.60 -13.08 2.14
N GLN A 185 13.86 -13.15 1.71
CA GLN A 185 15.00 -13.01 2.63
C GLN A 185 15.13 -11.56 3.13
N ALA A 186 15.36 -11.38 4.43
CA ALA A 186 15.54 -10.06 5.02
C ALA A 186 16.62 -9.24 4.29
N GLU A 187 16.32 -7.96 4.08
CA GLU A 187 17.18 -6.93 3.51
C GLU A 187 17.73 -7.19 2.09
N VAL A 188 17.16 -8.14 1.36
CA VAL A 188 17.65 -8.53 0.02
C VAL A 188 17.37 -7.49 -1.07
N LEU A 189 16.33 -6.67 -0.91
CA LEU A 189 16.01 -5.56 -1.80
C LEU A 189 16.48 -4.25 -1.15
N ARG A 190 17.20 -3.41 -1.89
CA ARG A 190 17.86 -2.21 -1.34
C ARG A 190 17.69 -0.97 -2.22
N PRO A 191 16.45 -0.54 -2.53
CA PRO A 191 16.20 0.68 -3.30
C PRO A 191 16.60 1.95 -2.52
N GLN A 192 16.62 3.09 -3.22
CA GLN A 192 16.73 4.44 -2.65
C GLN A 192 15.47 5.24 -3.03
N PRO A 193 14.30 4.87 -2.48
CA PRO A 193 12.99 5.27 -3.02
C PRO A 193 12.69 6.77 -2.92
N PHE A 194 13.48 7.50 -2.15
CA PHE A 194 13.35 8.95 -1.95
C PHE A 194 14.21 9.78 -2.89
N ALA A 195 14.90 9.18 -3.88
CA ALA A 195 15.85 9.87 -4.76
C ALA A 195 15.30 11.18 -5.37
N LEU A 196 14.02 11.19 -5.74
CA LEU A 196 13.36 12.34 -6.35
C LEU A 196 12.88 13.40 -5.34
N ASN A 197 12.88 13.10 -4.04
CA ASN A 197 12.40 14.01 -3.00
C ASN A 197 13.47 15.07 -2.70
N THR A 198 13.54 16.09 -3.56
CA THR A 198 14.56 17.16 -3.47
C THR A 198 14.20 18.28 -2.48
N CYS A 199 12.99 18.26 -1.91
CA CYS A 199 12.49 19.24 -0.94
C CYS A 199 12.44 18.68 0.49
N ASN A 200 12.40 19.57 1.50
CA ASN A 200 12.26 19.23 2.92
C ASN A 200 13.32 18.26 3.47
N ARG A 201 14.57 18.43 3.02
CA ARG A 201 15.72 17.61 3.44
C ARG A 201 16.52 18.36 4.50
N LEU A 202 16.82 17.69 5.61
CA LEU A 202 17.69 18.25 6.66
C LEU A 202 19.17 17.93 6.35
N LYS A 203 19.44 16.78 5.72
CA LYS A 203 20.77 16.34 5.33
C LYS A 203 20.80 15.96 3.85
N PHE A 204 21.98 16.09 3.25
CA PHE A 204 22.20 15.68 1.86
C PHE A 204 21.89 14.19 1.63
N SER A 205 22.15 13.33 2.61
CA SER A 205 21.90 11.90 2.55
C SER A 205 20.42 11.51 2.62
N ASP A 206 19.51 12.43 3.01
CA ASP A 206 18.12 12.06 3.32
C ASP A 206 17.40 11.45 2.12
N ASN A 207 17.51 12.05 0.94
CA ASN A 207 16.88 11.54 -0.29
C ASN A 207 17.72 10.45 -0.99
N HIS A 208 18.97 10.21 -0.56
CA HIS A 208 19.87 9.20 -1.11
C HIS A 208 20.06 8.01 -0.17
N ARG A 209 19.25 7.86 0.87
CA ARG A 209 19.41 6.75 1.81
C ARG A 209 18.92 5.44 1.20
N VAL A 210 19.66 4.37 1.45
CA VAL A 210 19.27 3.01 1.10
C VAL A 210 18.22 2.54 2.09
N THR A 211 17.09 2.05 1.58
CA THR A 211 16.00 1.53 2.40
C THR A 211 15.87 0.03 2.14
N ALA A 212 16.45 -0.78 3.03
CA ALA A 212 16.46 -2.24 2.89
C ALA A 212 15.10 -2.86 3.23
N MET A 213 14.69 -3.87 2.43
CA MET A 213 13.42 -4.58 2.57
C MET A 213 13.51 -6.02 2.00
N PRO A 214 12.68 -6.97 2.45
CA PRO A 214 11.83 -6.88 3.63
C PRO A 214 12.67 -6.74 4.92
N ASP A 215 12.14 -6.10 5.96
CA ASP A 215 12.81 -5.92 7.26
C ASP A 215 12.76 -7.16 8.15
N VAL A 216 12.04 -8.19 7.70
CA VAL A 216 11.91 -9.51 8.31
C VAL A 216 12.01 -10.56 7.21
N THR A 217 12.49 -11.75 7.53
CA THR A 217 12.41 -12.88 6.60
C THR A 217 10.97 -13.38 6.52
N ILE A 218 10.45 -13.48 5.30
CA ILE A 218 9.13 -14.02 4.98
C ILE A 218 9.27 -15.52 4.79
N GLU A 219 8.93 -16.30 5.81
CA GLU A 219 8.91 -17.76 5.70
C GLU A 219 7.86 -18.22 4.68
N GLU A 220 8.12 -19.36 4.05
CA GLU A 220 7.20 -19.96 3.07
C GLU A 220 5.82 -20.19 3.69
N GLY A 221 4.76 -19.77 2.97
CA GLY A 221 3.38 -19.87 3.44
C GLY A 221 2.95 -18.84 4.48
N ARG A 222 3.86 -18.02 5.04
CA ARG A 222 3.48 -16.99 6.04
C ARG A 222 2.84 -15.76 5.44
N LEU A 223 3.27 -15.32 4.26
CA LEU A 223 2.61 -14.24 3.53
C LEU A 223 1.42 -14.83 2.74
N PRO A 224 0.17 -14.62 3.19
CA PRO A 224 -0.99 -15.26 2.57
C PRO A 224 -1.10 -14.85 1.09
N ARG A 225 -1.63 -15.74 0.25
CA ARG A 225 -2.02 -15.35 -1.10
C ARG A 225 -3.23 -14.42 -1.02
N GLN A 226 -3.27 -13.40 -1.86
CA GLN A 226 -4.36 -12.44 -1.93
C GLN A 226 -5.27 -12.77 -3.12
N HIS A 227 -6.57 -12.59 -2.93
CA HIS A 227 -7.54 -12.54 -4.01
C HIS A 227 -7.42 -11.19 -4.72
N PHE A 228 -7.28 -11.19 -6.04
CA PHE A 228 -7.29 -9.95 -6.80
C PHE A 228 -8.71 -9.47 -7.02
N GLY A 229 -9.03 -8.26 -6.58
CA GLY A 229 -10.33 -7.64 -6.77
C GLY A 229 -10.81 -6.78 -5.62
N GLU A 230 -11.91 -6.06 -5.88
CA GLU A 230 -12.56 -5.18 -4.90
C GLU A 230 -13.26 -6.00 -3.82
N PHE A 231 -13.13 -5.55 -2.56
CA PHE A 231 -13.70 -6.24 -1.39
C PHE A 231 -15.20 -6.51 -1.52
N ILE A 232 -15.97 -5.49 -1.91
CA ILE A 232 -17.42 -5.62 -2.03
C ILE A 232 -17.76 -6.68 -3.08
N THR A 233 -17.14 -6.64 -4.26
CA THR A 233 -17.40 -7.59 -5.35
C THR A 233 -17.04 -9.01 -4.97
N LEU A 234 -15.91 -9.20 -4.29
CA LEU A 234 -15.42 -10.53 -3.91
C LEU A 234 -16.20 -11.16 -2.75
N TYR A 235 -16.79 -10.36 -1.86
CA TYR A 235 -17.35 -10.85 -0.61
C TYR A 235 -18.84 -10.50 -0.37
N ASP A 236 -19.51 -9.71 -1.21
CA ASP A 236 -20.97 -9.54 -1.24
C ASP A 236 -21.65 -10.74 -1.93
N ARG A 237 -21.31 -11.95 -1.49
CA ARG A 237 -21.76 -13.24 -2.02
C ARG A 237 -22.26 -14.13 -0.89
N SER A 238 -23.22 -15.00 -1.20
CA SER A 238 -23.96 -15.77 -0.19
C SER A 238 -23.08 -16.69 0.65
N ASP A 239 -22.02 -17.26 0.08
CA ASP A 239 -21.10 -18.18 0.75
C ASP A 239 -19.99 -17.49 1.56
N ALA A 240 -19.83 -16.16 1.42
CA ALA A 240 -18.99 -15.35 2.30
C ALA A 240 -19.73 -14.87 3.55
N LYS A 241 -21.06 -15.10 3.63
CA LYS A 241 -21.88 -14.68 4.77
C LYS A 241 -21.39 -15.32 6.06
N GLU A 242 -21.23 -14.53 7.11
CA GLU A 242 -20.92 -14.96 8.49
C GLU A 242 -19.75 -15.96 8.55
N SER A 243 -18.76 -15.78 7.67
CA SER A 243 -17.71 -16.76 7.39
C SER A 243 -16.37 -16.46 8.07
N PHE A 244 -16.25 -15.28 8.69
CA PHE A 244 -15.02 -14.79 9.30
C PHE A 244 -15.24 -14.45 10.77
N ASP A 245 -14.27 -14.83 11.60
CA ASP A 245 -14.22 -14.49 13.02
C ASP A 245 -13.81 -13.03 13.23
N CYS A 246 -12.96 -12.50 12.35
CA CYS A 246 -12.46 -11.15 12.42
C CYS A 246 -12.29 -10.51 11.03
N LEU A 247 -12.63 -9.23 10.92
CA LEU A 247 -12.33 -8.38 9.77
C LEU A 247 -11.38 -7.26 10.22
N LEU A 248 -10.26 -7.09 9.54
CA LEU A 248 -9.29 -6.02 9.83
C LEU A 248 -9.15 -5.10 8.61
N THR A 249 -9.46 -3.83 8.77
CA THR A 249 -9.34 -2.83 7.71
C THR A 249 -8.33 -1.75 8.11
N SER A 250 -7.29 -1.57 7.28
CA SER A 250 -6.24 -0.56 7.45
C SER A 250 -6.24 0.36 6.24
N TYR A 251 -6.64 1.64 6.40
CA TYR A 251 -6.69 2.62 5.30
C TYR A 251 -7.48 2.10 4.08
N ALA A 252 -8.62 1.46 4.35
CA ALA A 252 -9.41 0.75 3.35
C ALA A 252 -10.82 1.31 3.15
N LEU A 253 -11.37 1.96 4.18
CA LEU A 253 -12.77 2.37 4.19
C LEU A 253 -13.06 3.50 3.19
N ASP A 254 -12.11 4.41 3.07
CA ASP A 254 -12.11 5.57 2.17
C ASP A 254 -11.76 5.24 0.71
N LEU A 255 -11.36 3.99 0.45
CA LEU A 255 -11.21 3.49 -0.92
C LEU A 255 -12.56 3.14 -1.56
N SER A 256 -13.63 3.02 -0.77
CA SER A 256 -14.93 2.64 -1.30
C SER A 256 -15.68 3.83 -1.87
N PRO A 257 -16.16 3.78 -3.13
CA PRO A 257 -17.04 4.83 -3.67
C PRO A 257 -18.40 4.85 -2.96
N ASN A 258 -18.75 3.79 -2.21
CA ASN A 258 -19.96 3.70 -1.43
C ASN A 258 -19.69 3.04 -0.08
N VAL A 259 -19.37 3.87 0.91
CA VAL A 259 -19.06 3.43 2.28
C VAL A 259 -20.19 2.63 2.92
N PHE A 260 -21.47 2.86 2.57
CA PHE A 260 -22.57 2.04 3.07
C PHE A 260 -22.52 0.60 2.56
N ARG A 261 -22.17 0.41 1.28
CA ARG A 261 -21.94 -0.93 0.73
C ARG A 261 -20.79 -1.61 1.46
N PHE A 262 -19.68 -0.89 1.67
CA PHE A 262 -18.53 -1.43 2.41
C PHE A 262 -18.92 -1.90 3.82
N VAL A 263 -19.61 -1.06 4.60
CA VAL A 263 -20.08 -1.39 5.96
C VAL A 263 -21.04 -2.58 5.94
N ARG A 264 -21.96 -2.64 4.96
CA ARG A 264 -22.90 -3.76 4.83
C ARG A 264 -22.18 -5.06 4.47
N THR A 265 -21.21 -5.03 3.56
CA THR A 265 -20.39 -6.21 3.24
C THR A 265 -19.56 -6.62 4.46
N ALA A 266 -18.98 -5.68 5.22
CA ALA A 266 -18.29 -5.97 6.46
C ALA A 266 -19.20 -6.68 7.49
N ALA A 267 -20.42 -6.18 7.69
CA ALA A 267 -21.39 -6.83 8.57
C ALA A 267 -21.88 -8.18 8.04
N HIS A 268 -21.96 -8.35 6.71
CA HIS A 268 -22.35 -9.59 6.06
C HIS A 268 -21.32 -10.71 6.26
N VAL A 269 -20.02 -10.39 6.16
CA VAL A 269 -18.95 -11.39 6.20
C VAL A 269 -18.55 -11.81 7.62
N VAL A 270 -18.69 -10.90 8.59
CA VAL A 270 -18.34 -11.18 10.00
C VAL A 270 -19.47 -11.98 10.64
N ARG A 271 -19.12 -13.10 11.29
CA ARG A 271 -20.11 -13.94 11.97
C ARG A 271 -20.71 -13.25 13.20
N PRO A 272 -21.89 -13.69 13.69
CA PRO A 272 -22.40 -13.24 14.98
C PRO A 272 -21.36 -13.45 16.09
N GLY A 273 -21.13 -12.39 16.86
CA GLY A 273 -20.13 -12.38 17.92
C GLY A 273 -18.67 -12.31 17.43
N GLY A 274 -18.42 -12.12 16.13
CA GLY A 274 -17.10 -11.77 15.59
C GLY A 274 -16.79 -10.27 15.75
N VAL A 275 -15.61 -9.86 15.29
CA VAL A 275 -15.15 -8.47 15.41
C VAL A 275 -14.72 -7.86 14.08
N TRP A 276 -15.15 -6.62 13.83
CA TRP A 276 -14.57 -5.76 12.79
C TRP A 276 -13.75 -4.66 13.47
N ALA A 277 -12.44 -4.64 13.22
CA ALA A 277 -11.55 -3.55 13.63
C ALA A 277 -11.12 -2.73 12.41
N ASN A 278 -11.30 -1.41 12.50
CA ASN A 278 -10.97 -0.46 11.44
C ASN A 278 -9.98 0.60 11.94
N PHE A 279 -8.96 0.89 11.15
CA PHE A 279 -8.04 2.00 11.36
C PHE A 279 -7.74 2.70 10.04
N GLY A 280 -7.95 4.01 9.99
CA GLY A 280 -7.64 4.80 8.81
C GLY A 280 -8.39 6.13 8.81
N PRO A 281 -7.99 7.06 7.94
CA PRO A 281 -8.73 8.28 7.72
C PRO A 281 -10.03 8.04 6.93
N LEU A 282 -10.77 9.12 6.69
CA LEU A 282 -11.80 9.20 5.66
C LEU A 282 -11.29 10.11 4.54
N ALA A 283 -10.15 9.75 3.93
CA ALA A 283 -9.50 10.51 2.88
C ALA A 283 -9.92 9.95 1.52
N TYR A 284 -11.17 10.22 1.13
CA TYR A 284 -11.76 9.70 -0.10
C TYR A 284 -10.92 10.09 -1.33
N ASP A 285 -10.51 9.07 -2.10
CA ASP A 285 -9.69 9.20 -3.32
C ASP A 285 -10.59 9.46 -4.54
N THR A 286 -11.46 10.46 -4.42
CA THR A 286 -12.27 10.97 -5.54
C THR A 286 -11.60 12.23 -6.05
N ASP A 287 -10.99 12.14 -7.25
CA ASP A 287 -10.78 13.35 -8.04
C ASP A 287 -12.16 14.00 -8.18
N HIS A 288 -12.30 15.27 -7.78
CA HIS A 288 -13.52 16.06 -7.91
C HIS A 288 -13.85 16.40 -9.39
N ASP A 289 -13.54 15.48 -10.29
CA ASP A 289 -13.85 15.55 -11.70
C ASP A 289 -15.24 14.93 -11.91
N GLU A 290 -16.17 15.70 -12.48
CA GLU A 290 -17.57 15.28 -12.68
C GLU A 290 -17.69 13.98 -13.50
N ALA A 291 -16.62 13.57 -14.20
CA ALA A 291 -16.51 12.35 -14.98
C ALA A 291 -16.20 11.07 -14.15
N ALA A 292 -15.72 11.19 -12.90
CA ALA A 292 -15.26 10.06 -12.09
C ALA A 292 -16.39 9.29 -11.35
N GLY A 293 -17.63 9.78 -11.45
CA GLY A 293 -18.81 9.20 -10.79
C GLY A 293 -19.02 9.72 -9.37
N HIS A 294 -20.23 9.48 -8.84
CA HIS A 294 -20.64 9.97 -7.52
C HIS A 294 -20.05 9.10 -6.40
N GLY A 295 -18.87 9.45 -5.90
CA GLY A 295 -18.37 8.92 -4.62
C GLY A 295 -19.13 9.54 -3.44
N LEU A 296 -19.56 8.72 -2.49
CA LEU A 296 -20.21 9.21 -1.28
C LEU A 296 -19.15 9.56 -0.22
N GLU A 297 -18.90 10.85 -0.04
CA GLU A 297 -17.98 11.38 0.96
C GLU A 297 -18.77 11.72 2.25
N LEU A 298 -18.54 10.98 3.33
CA LEU A 298 -19.21 11.20 4.61
C LEU A 298 -18.24 11.70 5.67
N SER A 299 -18.76 12.53 6.58
CA SER A 299 -18.07 12.78 7.84
C SER A 299 -18.07 11.51 8.70
N TRP A 300 -17.15 11.43 9.66
CA TRP A 300 -17.14 10.32 10.62
C TRP A 300 -18.43 10.25 11.45
N GLU A 301 -19.05 11.40 11.73
CA GLU A 301 -20.30 11.49 12.50
C GLU A 301 -21.50 10.96 11.72
N ASP A 302 -21.54 11.23 10.42
CA ASP A 302 -22.60 10.76 9.51
C ASP A 302 -22.42 9.29 9.11
N GLY A 303 -21.23 8.73 9.32
CA GLY A 303 -20.98 7.30 9.20
C GLY A 303 -21.88 6.49 10.13
N LEU A 304 -22.59 5.48 9.58
CA LEU A 304 -23.56 4.61 10.29
C LEU A 304 -22.94 3.64 11.32
N TRP A 305 -21.86 4.03 11.99
CA TRP A 305 -21.31 3.37 13.17
C TRP A 305 -22.37 3.16 14.28
N ARG A 306 -23.38 4.04 14.32
CA ARG A 306 -24.47 4.00 15.30
C ARG A 306 -25.68 3.15 14.89
N GLY A 307 -25.69 2.59 13.67
CA GLY A 307 -26.78 1.73 13.19
C GLY A 307 -26.70 0.32 13.79
N CYS A 308 -27.85 -0.36 13.88
CA CYS A 308 -28.08 -1.69 14.50
C CYS A 308 -27.21 -2.87 13.99
N TRP A 309 -26.23 -2.63 13.12
CA TRP A 309 -25.39 -3.62 12.45
C TRP A 309 -24.13 -3.98 13.23
N LEU A 310 -23.69 -3.12 14.16
CA LEU A 310 -22.50 -3.34 14.98
C LEU A 310 -22.86 -3.06 16.45
N GLN A 311 -22.93 -4.13 17.26
CA GLN A 311 -23.41 -4.03 18.65
C GLN A 311 -22.37 -3.39 19.61
N SER A 312 -21.14 -3.16 19.15
CA SER A 312 -20.09 -2.49 19.94
C SER A 312 -19.00 -1.95 19.02
N ILE A 313 -18.87 -0.61 18.96
CA ILE A 313 -17.72 0.06 18.34
C ILE A 313 -16.91 0.69 19.46
N VAL A 314 -15.69 0.21 19.64
CA VAL A 314 -14.70 0.87 20.50
C VAL A 314 -13.95 1.88 19.63
N SER A 315 -14.41 3.14 19.62
CA SER A 315 -13.76 4.21 18.86
C SER A 315 -12.77 4.97 19.76
N HIS A 316 -11.52 5.07 19.30
CA HIS A 316 -10.49 5.90 19.92
C HIS A 316 -10.05 6.99 18.93
N TRP A 317 -10.84 8.06 18.79
CA TRP A 317 -10.45 9.20 17.97
C TRP A 317 -9.42 10.07 18.71
N HIS A 318 -8.24 10.22 18.13
CA HIS A 318 -7.24 11.17 18.61
C HIS A 318 -7.25 12.34 17.62
N SER A 319 -7.90 13.44 17.98
CA SER A 319 -7.78 14.67 17.19
C SER A 319 -6.32 15.17 17.26
N PRO A 320 -5.81 15.85 16.22
CA PRO A 320 -4.51 16.51 16.28
C PRO A 320 -4.39 17.53 17.44
N GLN A 321 -5.53 18.02 17.95
CA GLN A 321 -5.57 18.92 19.12
C GLN A 321 -5.22 18.19 20.43
N LYS A 322 -5.67 16.94 20.63
CA LYS A 322 -5.34 16.16 21.84
C LYS A 322 -3.84 15.83 21.94
N ALA A 323 -3.18 15.60 20.81
CA ALA A 323 -1.73 15.38 20.76
C ALA A 323 -0.90 16.64 21.12
N ARG A 324 -1.50 17.84 21.07
CA ARG A 324 -0.88 19.08 21.59
C ARG A 324 -1.08 19.24 23.09
N GLU A 325 -2.21 18.81 23.63
CA GLU A 325 -2.49 18.86 25.07
C GLU A 325 -1.63 17.85 25.86
N GLU A 326 -1.40 16.65 25.31
CA GLU A 326 -0.54 15.64 25.94
C GLU A 326 0.96 15.97 25.88
N ARG A 327 1.38 16.91 25.01
CA ARG A 327 2.76 17.43 25.00
C ARG A 327 3.05 18.50 26.06
N ASN A 328 2.03 19.01 26.75
CA ASN A 328 2.19 19.98 27.84
C ASN A 328 2.17 19.33 29.23
N ILE A 329 2.24 18.00 29.31
CA ILE A 329 2.51 17.27 30.56
C ILE A 329 3.74 16.39 30.36
N ARG A 330 4.92 17.03 30.31
CA ARG A 330 6.19 16.57 30.90
C ARG A 330 7.31 17.57 30.62
#